data_AF-A0A536DJZ4-F1
#
_entry.id   AF-A0A536DJZ4-F1
#
_cell.length_a   1.000
_cell.length_b   1.000
_cell.length_c   1.000
_cell.angle_alpha   90.00
_cell.angle_beta   90.00
_cell.angle_gamma   90.00
#
_symmetry.space_group_name_H-M   'P 1'
#
loop_
_entity.id
_entity.type
_entity.pdbx_description
1 polymer ?
#
loop_
_entity_poly.entity_id
_entity_poly.type
_entity_poly.pdbx_seq_one_letter_code
_entity_poly.pdbx_strand_id
1 'polypeptide(L)'
;MRTARFVDHCRNCGYKLWPSSVMASAAFKAWRAADPEPRARVSRFDLALPVEEGVEVDYEARAHELGIHIFPNSNWPFVICLGALFLGLAAIPFASEARIALAVIGGVTFLVGVVGWVWFEDVKMYEASAAGGEAEH
;
A
#
# COMPACT_ATOMS: atom_id res chain seq x y z
N MET A 1 18.07 5.53 7.08
CA MET A 1 19.05 6.14 8.01
C MET A 1 19.97 7.12 7.28
N ARG A 2 20.11 8.36 7.77
CA ARG A 2 21.02 9.37 7.17
C ARG A 2 22.47 9.08 7.59
N THR A 3 23.37 8.71 6.67
CA THR A 3 24.79 8.60 7.00
C THR A 3 25.35 9.96 7.41
N ALA A 4 25.78 10.09 8.67
CA ALA A 4 26.48 11.28 9.12
C ALA A 4 27.94 11.26 8.61
N ARG A 5 28.37 12.33 7.94
CA ARG A 5 29.72 12.46 7.38
C ARG A 5 30.70 12.95 8.45
N PHE A 6 31.48 12.05 9.03
CA PHE A 6 32.46 12.35 10.09
C PHE A 6 33.88 12.54 9.53
N VAL A 7 34.04 13.41 8.55
CA VAL A 7 35.34 13.77 7.94
C VAL A 7 35.71 15.21 8.31
N ASP A 8 37.01 15.49 8.52
CA ASP A 8 37.53 16.80 8.95
C ASP A 8 37.15 17.93 7.99
N HIS A 9 37.18 17.63 6.69
CA HIS A 9 36.93 18.54 5.58
C HIS A 9 35.93 17.97 4.57
N CYS A 10 35.09 18.85 4.01
CA CYS A 10 34.18 18.52 2.93
C CYS A 10 34.97 18.24 1.64
N ARG A 11 34.75 17.08 1.00
CA ARG A 11 35.46 16.68 -0.22
C ARG A 11 35.19 17.59 -1.42
N ASN A 12 34.02 18.26 -1.49
CA ASN A 12 33.64 19.07 -2.66
C ASN A 12 34.14 20.52 -2.60
N CYS A 13 34.24 21.09 -1.39
CA CYS A 13 34.59 22.51 -1.21
C CYS A 13 35.79 22.74 -0.27
N GLY A 14 36.38 21.70 0.30
CA GLY A 14 37.54 21.78 1.20
C GLY A 14 37.25 22.42 2.56
N TYR A 15 36.01 22.86 2.82
CA TYR A 15 35.64 23.53 4.05
C TYR A 15 35.72 22.59 5.26
N LYS A 16 36.24 23.09 6.38
CA LYS A 16 36.31 22.33 7.64
C LYS A 16 34.91 22.11 8.22
N LEU A 17 34.51 20.83 8.30
CA LEU A 17 33.24 20.42 8.90
C LEU A 17 33.39 20.19 10.40
N TRP A 18 34.60 19.88 10.85
CA TRP A 18 34.94 19.67 12.25
C TRP A 18 36.13 20.55 12.63
N PRO A 19 36.28 20.91 13.92
CA PRO A 19 37.45 21.68 14.37
C PRO A 19 38.78 20.95 14.13
N SER A 20 38.78 19.62 14.25
CA SER A 20 39.93 18.77 13.92
C SER A 20 39.52 17.35 13.50
N SER A 21 40.43 16.67 12.81
CA SER A 21 40.32 15.25 12.47
C SER A 21 40.17 14.33 13.69
N VAL A 22 40.76 14.71 14.83
CA VAL A 22 40.64 14.00 16.10
C VAL A 22 39.21 14.06 16.62
N MET A 23 38.60 15.25 16.62
CA MET A 23 37.20 15.43 17.02
C MET A 23 36.22 14.71 16.09
N ALA A 24 36.46 14.77 14.77
CA ALA A 24 35.64 14.02 13.80
C ALA A 24 35.68 12.50 14.07
N SER A 25 36.87 11.96 14.37
CA SER A 25 37.06 10.54 14.69
C SER A 25 36.40 10.14 16.01
N ALA A 26 36.49 11.00 17.04
CA ALA A 26 35.84 10.77 18.33
C ALA A 26 34.30 10.78 18.19
N ALA A 27 33.76 11.73 17.42
CA ALA A 27 32.32 11.81 17.16
C ALA A 27 31.81 10.59 16.38
N PHE A 28 32.57 10.10 15.39
CA PHE A 28 32.24 8.85 14.69
C PHE A 28 32.18 7.65 15.64
N LYS A 29 33.17 7.51 16.52
CA LYS A 29 33.19 6.42 17.51
C LYS A 29 32.01 6.50 18.47
N ALA A 30 31.69 7.70 18.97
CA ALA A 30 30.53 7.91 19.85
C ALA A 30 29.20 7.58 19.13
N TRP A 31 29.04 8.05 17.89
CA TRP A 31 27.86 7.77 17.07
C TRP A 31 27.67 6.28 16.77
N ARG A 32 28.76 5.56 16.51
CA ARG A 32 28.76 4.10 16.29
C ARG A 32 28.50 3.31 17.58
N ALA A 33 29.02 3.77 18.71
CA ALA A 33 28.81 3.12 20.01
C ALA A 33 27.37 3.26 20.52
N ALA A 34 26.66 4.33 20.14
CA ALA A 34 25.28 4.56 20.55
C ALA A 34 24.26 3.57 19.96
N ASP A 35 24.61 2.87 18.88
CA ASP A 35 23.72 1.91 18.20
C ASP A 35 24.56 0.93 17.36
N PRO A 36 25.16 -0.09 18.01
CA PRO A 36 26.24 -0.87 17.41
C PRO A 36 25.79 -1.77 16.25
N GLU A 37 24.60 -2.37 16.36
CA GLU A 37 24.05 -3.36 15.41
C GLU A 37 23.99 -2.83 13.96
N PRO A 38 23.28 -1.71 13.66
CA PRO A 38 23.22 -1.19 12.31
C PRO A 38 24.49 -0.42 11.90
N ARG A 39 25.24 0.16 12.86
CA ARG A 39 26.32 1.11 12.56
C ARG A 39 27.71 0.49 12.54
N ALA A 40 27.88 -0.76 12.97
CA ALA A 40 29.17 -1.46 12.91
C ALA A 40 29.69 -1.66 11.48
N ARG A 41 28.78 -1.75 10.51
CA ARG A 41 29.11 -1.97 9.09
C ARG A 41 29.47 -0.68 8.35
N VAL A 42 29.27 0.49 8.98
CA VAL A 42 29.53 1.79 8.35
C VAL A 42 30.98 2.18 8.53
N SER A 43 31.67 2.53 7.45
CA SER A 43 32.97 3.20 7.48
C SER A 43 32.80 4.71 7.40
N ARG A 44 33.66 5.45 8.11
CA ARG A 44 33.71 6.92 8.04
C ARG A 44 34.09 7.45 6.65
N PHE A 45 34.62 6.59 5.79
CA PHE A 45 35.08 6.93 4.44
C PHE A 45 34.09 6.50 3.35
N ASP A 46 32.99 5.85 3.72
CA ASP A 46 31.97 5.45 2.75
C ASP A 46 31.28 6.68 2.18
N LEU A 47 31.19 6.73 0.85
CA LEU A 47 30.60 7.84 0.10
C LEU A 47 29.23 7.51 -0.45
N ALA A 48 28.95 6.21 -0.63
CA ALA A 48 27.65 5.72 -0.98
C ALA A 48 26.79 5.68 0.28
N LEU A 49 25.52 6.11 0.16
CA LEU A 49 24.53 5.74 1.15
C LEU A 49 24.46 4.20 1.16
N PRO A 50 24.40 3.55 2.35
CA PRO A 50 24.00 2.18 2.43
C PRO A 50 22.70 2.08 1.65
N VAL A 51 22.69 1.26 0.60
CA VAL A 51 21.44 0.88 -0.05
C VAL A 51 20.69 0.17 1.06
N GLU A 52 19.66 0.79 1.61
CA GLU A 52 18.70 0.04 2.39
C GLU A 52 18.19 -1.00 1.41
N GLU A 53 18.55 -2.26 1.61
CA GLU A 53 17.85 -3.38 0.99
C GLU A 53 16.39 -3.07 1.23
N GLY A 54 15.68 -2.70 0.16
CA GLY A 54 14.28 -2.33 0.27
C GLY A 54 13.63 -3.49 0.98
N VAL A 55 13.18 -3.27 2.21
CA VAL A 55 12.34 -4.24 2.88
C VAL A 55 11.14 -4.32 1.96
N GLU A 56 11.03 -5.41 1.23
CA GLU A 56 9.86 -5.72 0.43
C GLU A 56 8.74 -5.89 1.45
N VAL A 57 8.05 -4.80 1.75
CA VAL A 57 6.95 -4.80 2.69
C VAL A 57 5.82 -5.52 1.97
N ASP A 58 5.56 -6.74 2.39
CA ASP A 58 4.33 -7.43 2.05
C ASP A 58 3.17 -6.70 2.72
N TYR A 59 2.55 -5.81 1.95
CA TYR A 59 1.41 -5.01 2.41
C TYR A 59 0.20 -5.86 2.75
N GLU A 60 0.07 -7.05 2.17
CA GLU A 60 -1.03 -7.99 2.45
C GLU A 60 -0.82 -8.64 3.81
N ALA A 61 0.39 -9.17 4.08
CA ALA A 61 0.75 -9.70 5.38
C ALA A 61 0.65 -8.62 6.48
N ARG A 62 1.13 -7.40 6.20
CA ARG A 62 1.07 -6.31 7.18
C ARG A 62 -0.36 -5.81 7.42
N ALA A 63 -1.24 -5.85 6.42
CA ALA A 63 -2.65 -5.53 6.60
C ALA A 63 -3.38 -6.60 7.44
N HIS A 64 -3.03 -7.88 7.24
CA HIS A 64 -3.54 -8.98 8.05
C HIS A 64 -3.13 -8.84 9.53
N GLU A 65 -1.87 -8.51 9.80
CA GLU A 65 -1.38 -8.22 11.17
C GLU A 65 -2.07 -7.03 11.84
N LEU A 66 -2.47 -6.03 11.04
CA LEU A 66 -3.17 -4.83 11.52
C LEU A 66 -4.69 -5.04 11.67
N GLY A 67 -5.21 -6.25 11.39
CA GLY A 67 -6.64 -6.54 11.42
C GLY A 67 -7.44 -5.76 10.37
N ILE A 68 -6.78 -5.22 9.35
CA ILE A 68 -7.45 -4.54 8.24
C ILE A 68 -7.92 -5.63 7.29
N HIS A 69 -9.21 -5.96 7.35
CA HIS A 69 -9.85 -6.81 6.36
C HIS A 69 -9.83 -6.09 5.00
N ILE A 70 -8.81 -6.36 4.19
CA ILE A 70 -8.83 -6.00 2.78
C ILE A 70 -9.84 -6.94 2.11
N PHE A 71 -10.98 -6.37 1.70
CA PHE A 71 -11.95 -7.12 0.91
C PHE A 71 -11.29 -7.53 -0.41
N PRO A 72 -11.45 -8.79 -0.84
CA PRO A 72 -10.93 -9.22 -2.14
C PRO A 72 -11.55 -8.37 -3.26
N ASN A 73 -10.80 -8.18 -4.36
CA ASN A 73 -11.28 -7.39 -5.49
C ASN A 73 -12.64 -7.89 -6.01
N SER A 74 -13.62 -6.98 -6.04
CA SER A 74 -15.00 -7.22 -6.49
C SER A 74 -15.29 -6.52 -7.79
N ASN A 75 -15.83 -7.26 -8.76
CA ASN A 75 -16.28 -6.68 -10.04
C ASN A 75 -17.78 -6.33 -10.03
N TRP A 76 -18.53 -6.71 -9.00
CA TRP A 76 -19.98 -6.51 -8.96
C TRP A 76 -20.43 -5.05 -8.91
N PRO A 77 -19.76 -4.14 -8.17
CA PRO A 77 -20.10 -2.72 -8.20
C PRO A 77 -20.10 -2.13 -9.61
N PHE A 78 -19.17 -2.58 -10.46
CA PHE A 78 -19.12 -2.14 -11.86
C PHE A 78 -20.35 -2.61 -12.65
N VAL A 79 -20.74 -3.88 -12.50
CA VAL A 79 -21.93 -4.45 -13.15
C VAL A 79 -23.21 -3.73 -12.70
N ILE A 80 -23.33 -3.45 -11.40
CA ILE A 80 -24.46 -2.71 -10.82
C ILE A 80 -24.55 -1.30 -11.41
N CYS A 81 -23.43 -0.57 -11.46
CA CYS A 81 -23.37 0.76 -12.04
C CYS A 81 -23.71 0.76 -13.54
N LEU A 82 -23.26 -0.25 -14.28
CA LEU A 82 -23.59 -0.40 -15.70
C LEU A 82 -25.09 -0.64 -15.91
N GLY A 83 -25.72 -1.49 -15.10
CA GLY A 83 -27.17 -1.70 -15.12
C GLY A 83 -27.94 -0.42 -14.78
N ALA A 84 -27.51 0.30 -13.73
CA ALA A 84 -28.10 1.56 -13.31
C ALA A 84 -27.97 2.65 -14.39
N LEU A 85 -26.86 2.69 -15.13
CA LEU A 85 -26.68 3.60 -16.26
C LEU A 85 -27.74 3.37 -17.35
N PHE A 86 -27.95 2.12 -17.77
CA PHE A 86 -28.96 1.81 -18.79
C PHE A 86 -30.39 2.10 -18.31
N LEU A 87 -30.69 1.84 -17.03
CA LEU A 87 -31.97 2.22 -16.42
C LEU A 87 -32.16 3.74 -16.42
N GLY A 88 -31.11 4.49 -16.08
CA GLY A 88 -31.11 5.96 -16.15
C GLY A 88 -31.34 6.48 -17.57
N LEU A 89 -30.69 5.88 -18.57
CA LEU A 89 -30.90 6.23 -19.98
C LEU A 89 -32.32 5.91 -20.45
N ALA A 90 -32.97 4.85 -19.94
CA ALA A 90 -34.36 4.52 -20.27
C ALA A 90 -35.37 5.56 -19.76
N ALA A 91 -35.01 6.33 -18.73
CA ALA A 91 -35.85 7.41 -18.19
C ALA A 91 -35.83 8.66 -19.08
N ILE A 92 -34.85 8.80 -19.98
CA ILE A 92 -34.76 9.90 -20.94
C ILE A 92 -35.85 9.71 -22.02
N PRO A 93 -36.51 10.79 -22.50
CA PRO A 93 -37.59 10.72 -23.49
C PRO A 93 -37.07 10.40 -24.91
N PHE A 94 -36.47 9.23 -25.10
CA PHE A 94 -36.20 8.64 -26.42
C PHE A 94 -37.45 7.96 -27.01
N ALA A 95 -37.31 7.42 -28.22
CA ALA A 95 -38.31 6.55 -28.82
C ALA A 95 -38.69 5.40 -27.87
N SER A 96 -39.98 5.06 -27.81
CA SER A 96 -40.51 4.08 -26.85
C SER A 96 -39.79 2.72 -26.92
N GLU A 97 -39.49 2.24 -28.12
CA GLU A 97 -38.75 0.99 -28.34
C GLU A 97 -37.37 1.02 -27.70
N ALA A 98 -36.63 2.12 -27.89
CA ALA A 98 -35.30 2.30 -27.31
C ALA A 98 -35.37 2.35 -25.77
N ARG A 99 -36.37 3.03 -25.21
CA ARG A 99 -36.57 3.09 -23.75
C ARG A 99 -36.88 1.73 -23.15
N ILE A 100 -37.74 0.94 -23.80
CA ILE A 100 -38.07 -0.41 -23.36
C ILE A 100 -36.84 -1.32 -23.41
N ALA A 101 -36.10 -1.30 -24.52
CA ALA A 101 -34.86 -2.07 -24.66
C ALA A 101 -33.84 -1.70 -23.56
N LEU A 102 -33.61 -0.40 -23.33
CA LEU A 102 -32.70 0.09 -22.29
C LEU A 102 -33.17 -0.32 -20.88
N ALA A 103 -34.47 -0.24 -20.61
CA ALA A 103 -35.04 -0.63 -19.33
C ALA A 103 -34.86 -2.14 -19.05
N VAL A 104 -35.08 -2.98 -20.07
CA VAL A 104 -34.91 -4.44 -19.95
C VAL A 104 -33.44 -4.79 -19.74
N ILE A 105 -32.54 -4.27 -20.58
CA ILE A 105 -31.10 -4.53 -20.48
C ILE A 105 -30.55 -4.03 -19.14
N GLY A 106 -30.88 -2.80 -18.77
CA GLY A 106 -30.45 -2.20 -17.51
C GLY A 106 -31.00 -2.94 -16.30
N GLY A 107 -32.29 -3.29 -16.32
CA GLY A 107 -32.95 -4.01 -15.24
C GLY A 107 -32.35 -5.39 -15.02
N VAL A 108 -32.16 -6.18 -16.08
CA VAL A 108 -31.54 -7.51 -15.98
C VAL A 108 -30.10 -7.40 -15.51
N THR A 109 -29.31 -6.48 -16.08
CA THR A 109 -27.89 -6.30 -15.69
C THR A 109 -27.75 -5.88 -14.23
N PHE A 110 -28.61 -4.95 -13.77
CA PHE A 110 -28.64 -4.50 -12.38
C PHE A 110 -29.00 -5.65 -11.44
N LEU A 111 -30.03 -6.43 -11.75
CA LEU A 111 -30.45 -7.57 -10.93
C LEU A 111 -29.35 -8.64 -10.86
N VAL A 112 -28.72 -8.97 -11.98
CA VAL A 112 -27.56 -9.89 -12.00
C VAL A 112 -26.42 -9.33 -11.14
N GLY A 113 -26.14 -8.03 -11.21
CA GLY A 113 -25.14 -7.37 -10.38
C GLY A 113 -25.42 -7.49 -8.88
N VAL A 114 -26.66 -7.18 -8.47
CA VAL A 114 -27.08 -7.22 -7.06
C VAL A 114 -27.12 -8.65 -6.52
N VAL A 115 -27.77 -9.58 -7.23
CA VAL A 115 -27.82 -10.99 -6.82
C VAL A 115 -26.42 -11.57 -6.78
N GLY A 116 -25.59 -11.24 -7.77
CA GLY A 116 -24.21 -11.65 -7.85
C GLY A 116 -23.38 -11.20 -6.64
N TRP A 117 -23.50 -9.93 -6.29
CA TRP A 117 -22.85 -9.35 -5.13
C TRP A 117 -23.30 -10.02 -3.83
N VAL A 118 -24.61 -10.12 -3.61
CA VAL A 118 -25.20 -10.62 -2.36
C VAL A 118 -24.95 -12.12 -2.16
N TRP A 119 -24.99 -12.94 -3.21
CA TRP A 119 -24.81 -14.39 -3.04
C TRP A 119 -23.36 -14.84 -3.17
N PHE A 120 -22.57 -14.28 -4.09
CA PHE A 120 -21.22 -14.79 -4.32
C PHE A 120 -20.15 -14.10 -3.49
N GLU A 121 -20.37 -12.85 -3.03
CA GLU A 121 -19.37 -12.18 -2.18
C GLU A 121 -19.63 -12.34 -0.70
N ASP A 122 -20.89 -12.41 -0.28
CA ASP A 122 -21.22 -12.70 1.12
C ASP A 122 -20.60 -14.05 1.54
N VAL A 123 -20.68 -15.07 0.68
CA VAL A 123 -20.01 -16.38 0.90
C VAL A 123 -18.49 -16.25 0.99
N LYS A 124 -17.86 -15.46 0.10
CA LYS A 124 -16.39 -15.25 0.14
C LYS A 124 -15.94 -14.54 1.41
N MET A 125 -16.73 -13.59 1.92
CA MET A 125 -16.40 -12.85 3.14
C MET A 125 -16.49 -13.74 4.39
N TYR A 126 -17.45 -14.66 4.45
CA TYR A 126 -17.59 -15.57 5.61
C TYR A 126 -16.66 -16.79 5.55
N GLU A 127 -16.36 -17.36 4.38
CA GLU A 127 -15.35 -18.43 4.27
C GLU A 127 -13.94 -17.91 4.64
N ALA A 128 -13.59 -16.69 4.24
CA ALA A 128 -12.33 -16.06 4.65
C ALA A 128 -12.27 -15.78 6.16
N SER A 129 -13.41 -15.41 6.77
CA SER A 129 -13.50 -15.22 8.23
C SER A 129 -13.45 -16.55 9.00
N ALA A 130 -13.99 -17.63 8.45
CA ALA A 130 -13.92 -18.97 9.06
C ALA A 130 -12.55 -19.64 8.88
N ALA A 131 -11.81 -19.31 7.81
CA ALA A 131 -10.45 -19.79 7.57
C ALA A 131 -9.38 -19.05 8.40
N GLY A 132 -9.68 -17.83 8.86
CA GLY A 132 -8.90 -17.10 9.86
C GLY A 132 -9.34 -17.50 11.26
N GLY A 133 -8.87 -18.68 11.71
CA GLY A 133 -9.37 -19.38 12.88
C GLY A 133 -9.68 -18.54 14.12
N GLU A 134 -10.72 -18.99 14.82
CA GLU A 134 -10.95 -18.74 16.25
C GLU A 134 -9.62 -18.80 17.01
N ALA A 135 -9.10 -17.64 17.40
CA ALA A 135 -8.29 -17.55 18.60
C ALA A 135 -9.27 -17.62 19.79
N GLU A 136 -9.66 -18.85 20.15
CA GLU A 136 -10.13 -19.13 21.50
C GLU A 136 -8.97 -18.87 22.49
N HIS A 137 -9.27 -18.03 23.49
CA HIS A 137 -8.54 -17.70 24.72
C HIS A 137 -7.49 -16.58 24.70
#